data_AF-A0A919VUS9-F1
#
_entry.id   AF-A0A919VUS9-F1
#
_cell.length_a   1.000
_cell.length_b   1.000
_cell.length_c   1.000
_cell.angle_alpha   90.00
_cell.angle_beta   90.00
_cell.angle_gamma   90.00
#
_symmetry.space_group_name_H-M   'P 1'
#
loop_
_entity.id
_entity.type
_entity.pdbx_description
1 polymer ?
#
loop_
_entity_poly.entity_id
_entity_poly.type
_entity_poly.pdbx_seq_one_letter_code
_entity_poly.pdbx_strand_id
1 'polypeptide(L)'
;MTSGFEIVGALAGGGESADLSAARVEGAQRAGGVGRSPRVAEVGWGRIVVAGVGEFKDVIVYPGGGRAWDWRETGMRHRPGVRPVDVVELLERGADVIVLSRGMDLVLQVDQTALDFLAGKGIEVHVAETREAVRIYNELSEHRAVGALFHSTC
;
A
#
# COMPACT_ATOMS: atom_id res chain seq x y z
N MET A 1 80.48 4.86 3.44
CA MET A 1 80.93 6.01 4.23
C MET A 1 79.76 7.00 4.25
N THR A 2 79.23 7.28 5.44
CA THR A 2 78.37 8.44 5.83
C THR A 2 77.21 8.80 4.88
N SER A 3 75.94 8.66 5.24
CA SER A 3 75.22 9.42 6.28
C SER A 3 73.85 8.73 6.46
N GLY A 4 73.28 8.48 7.64
CA GLY A 4 73.19 9.34 8.82
C GLY A 4 71.84 10.06 8.80
N PHE A 5 70.79 9.45 9.37
CA PHE A 5 69.61 10.17 9.86
C PHE A 5 68.96 9.35 11.00
N GLU A 6 69.17 9.81 12.23
CA GLU A 6 68.33 9.49 13.38
C GLU A 6 67.31 10.63 13.56
N ILE A 7 66.04 10.29 13.80
CA ILE A 7 65.18 11.04 14.73
C ILE A 7 64.36 10.03 15.56
N VAL A 8 64.59 10.12 16.86
CA VAL A 8 63.90 9.57 18.04
C VAL A 8 62.50 10.23 18.12
N GLY A 9 61.36 9.55 18.26
CA GLY A 9 60.89 8.75 19.40
C GLY A 9 60.03 9.59 20.36
N ALA A 10 58.72 9.28 20.47
CA ALA A 10 57.81 9.52 21.63
C ALA A 10 56.36 9.19 21.21
N LEU A 11 55.75 8.08 21.63
CA LEU A 11 55.06 7.76 22.91
C LEU A 11 53.55 8.09 22.93
N ALA A 12 52.78 6.99 22.92
CA ALA A 12 51.64 6.62 23.79
C ALA A 12 50.27 7.35 23.73
N GLY A 13 49.22 6.51 23.71
CA GLY A 13 47.80 6.78 23.96
C GLY A 13 46.92 6.23 22.83
N GLY A 14 46.14 5.15 22.91
CA GLY A 14 45.44 4.54 24.05
C GLY A 14 44.02 5.10 24.17
N GLY A 15 43.00 4.33 23.79
CA GLY A 15 41.57 4.63 23.97
C GLY A 15 40.73 4.36 22.71
N GLU A 16 40.10 3.19 22.61
CA GLU A 16 38.63 3.00 22.75
C GLU A 16 37.86 3.33 21.46
N SER A 17 37.57 2.32 20.65
CA SER A 17 36.36 1.48 20.71
C SER A 17 35.11 2.20 20.20
N ALA A 18 34.64 1.69 19.05
CA ALA A 18 33.33 1.77 18.44
C ALA A 18 32.21 2.47 19.23
N ASP A 19 31.50 3.38 18.55
CA ASP A 19 30.05 3.32 18.57
C ASP A 19 29.45 3.64 17.20
N LEU A 20 28.30 3.03 17.02
CA LEU A 20 27.58 2.65 15.83
C LEU A 20 26.76 3.80 15.24
N SER A 21 26.54 3.68 13.93
CA SER A 21 25.30 4.07 13.24
C SER A 21 24.94 5.55 13.16
N ALA A 22 25.40 6.20 12.07
CA ALA A 22 24.60 7.22 11.42
C ALA A 22 23.76 6.52 10.34
N ALA A 23 22.44 6.60 10.52
CA ALA A 23 21.42 5.99 9.68
C ALA A 23 21.65 6.25 8.18
N ARG A 24 21.90 5.16 7.45
CA ARG A 24 21.74 5.14 6.01
C ARG A 24 20.25 5.09 5.73
N VAL A 25 19.65 6.24 5.45
CA VAL A 25 18.33 6.33 4.82
C VAL A 25 18.43 5.78 3.39
N GLU A 26 18.42 4.45 3.27
CA GLU A 26 18.22 3.77 2.00
C GLU A 26 16.73 3.48 1.83
N GLY A 27 16.10 4.20 0.90
CA GLY A 27 14.71 3.99 0.57
C GLY A 27 14.14 4.83 -0.57
N ALA A 28 14.97 5.42 -1.44
CA ALA A 28 14.49 5.92 -2.71
C ALA A 28 14.26 4.71 -3.65
N GLN A 29 13.07 4.12 -3.59
CA GLN A 29 12.68 3.06 -4.51
C GLN A 29 12.61 3.62 -5.93
N ARG A 30 13.47 3.09 -6.80
CA ARG A 30 13.51 3.38 -8.24
C ARG A 30 12.31 2.77 -8.95
N ALA A 31 11.81 3.49 -9.95
CA ALA A 31 10.84 3.02 -10.93
C ALA A 31 11.32 1.74 -11.64
N GLY A 32 10.44 0.73 -11.76
CA GLY A 32 10.69 -0.45 -12.60
C GLY A 32 10.05 -1.78 -12.20
N GLY A 33 9.23 -1.85 -11.14
CA GLY A 33 8.49 -3.07 -10.77
C GLY A 33 7.18 -2.71 -10.06
N VAL A 34 6.12 -3.49 -10.31
CA VAL A 34 4.85 -3.37 -9.58
C VAL A 34 5.15 -3.72 -8.12
N GLY A 35 5.07 -2.74 -7.22
CA GLY A 35 5.33 -2.96 -5.79
C GLY A 35 4.33 -3.96 -5.21
N ARG A 36 4.68 -4.66 -4.12
CA ARG A 36 3.72 -5.56 -3.47
C ARG A 36 2.50 -4.80 -2.97
N SER A 37 1.34 -5.43 -3.01
CA SER A 37 0.11 -4.91 -2.41
C SER A 37 0.28 -4.89 -0.88
N PRO A 38 0.15 -3.72 -0.22
CA PRO A 38 0.41 -3.61 1.22
C PRO A 38 -0.71 -4.24 2.04
N ARG A 39 -0.35 -4.99 3.10
CA ARG A 39 -1.32 -5.67 3.96
C ARG A 39 -2.19 -4.68 4.74
N VAL A 40 -3.48 -4.96 4.85
CA VAL A 40 -4.36 -4.28 5.81
C VAL A 40 -4.10 -4.87 7.20
N ALA A 41 -3.60 -4.04 8.11
CA ALA A 41 -3.23 -4.43 9.47
C ALA A 41 -4.43 -4.46 10.41
N GLU A 42 -5.32 -3.46 10.32
CA GLU A 42 -6.49 -3.32 11.18
C GLU A 42 -7.69 -2.81 10.37
N VAL A 43 -8.89 -3.26 10.74
CA VAL A 43 -10.17 -2.81 10.17
C VAL A 43 -11.19 -2.64 11.29
N GLY A 44 -11.88 -1.51 11.29
CA GLY A 44 -12.91 -1.15 12.26
C GLY A 44 -13.84 -0.06 11.72
N TRP A 45 -14.87 0.28 12.49
CA TRP A 45 -15.84 1.28 12.05
C TRP A 45 -15.18 2.65 11.87
N GLY A 46 -15.20 3.19 10.65
CA GLY A 46 -14.59 4.48 10.35
C GLY A 46 -13.06 4.48 10.35
N ARG A 47 -12.40 3.30 10.41
CA ARG A 47 -10.94 3.19 10.58
C ARG A 47 -10.37 1.96 9.87
N ILE A 48 -9.36 2.18 9.03
CA ILE A 48 -8.57 1.14 8.35
C ILE A 48 -7.10 1.51 8.46
N VAL A 49 -6.26 0.57 8.87
CA VAL A 49 -4.80 0.75 8.95
C VAL A 49 -4.14 -0.14 7.91
N VAL A 50 -3.34 0.46 7.03
CA VAL A 50 -2.59 -0.23 5.98
C VAL A 50 -1.10 -0.16 6.31
N ALA A 51 -0.47 -1.34 6.43
CA ALA A 51 0.91 -1.46 6.87
C ALA A 51 1.87 -0.71 5.94
N GLY A 52 2.69 0.18 6.51
CA GLY A 52 3.65 0.99 5.75
C GLY A 52 3.03 2.12 4.91
N VAL A 53 1.71 2.30 4.94
CA VAL A 53 1.01 3.34 4.17
C VAL A 53 0.34 4.37 5.10
N GLY A 54 -0.41 3.91 6.12
CA GLY A 54 -1.03 4.81 7.09
C GLY A 54 -2.42 4.38 7.56
N GLU A 55 -3.10 5.30 8.23
CA GLU A 55 -4.46 5.13 8.75
C GLU A 55 -5.45 6.00 7.97
N PHE A 56 -6.61 5.44 7.67
CA PHE A 56 -7.63 6.05 6.81
C PHE A 56 -9.03 5.78 7.34
N LYS A 57 -9.98 6.66 6.99
CA LYS A 57 -11.41 6.33 7.09
C LYS A 57 -11.79 5.35 5.99
N ASP A 58 -11.72 5.78 4.75
CA ASP A 58 -11.90 4.95 3.56
C ASP A 58 -10.60 4.99 2.75
N VAL A 59 -10.24 3.89 2.09
CA VAL A 59 -8.92 3.75 1.46
C VAL A 59 -8.99 3.03 0.13
N ILE A 60 -8.23 3.55 -0.83
CA ILE A 60 -7.84 2.88 -2.07
C ILE A 60 -6.48 2.23 -1.81
N VAL A 61 -6.39 0.92 -1.99
CA VAL A 61 -5.13 0.17 -1.83
C VAL A 61 -4.77 -0.46 -3.16
N TYR A 62 -3.49 -0.44 -3.53
CA TYR A 62 -3.02 -0.98 -4.79
C TYR A 62 -1.58 -1.49 -4.66
N PRO A 63 -1.08 -2.25 -5.65
CA PRO A 63 0.31 -2.69 -5.65
C PRO A 63 1.28 -1.51 -5.49
N GLY A 64 2.10 -1.54 -4.44
CA GLY A 64 3.06 -0.49 -4.11
C GLY A 64 2.56 0.63 -3.20
N GLY A 65 1.29 0.64 -2.76
CA GLY A 65 0.84 1.65 -1.80
C GLY A 65 -0.67 1.75 -1.60
N GLY A 66 -1.11 2.93 -1.19
CA GLY A 66 -2.52 3.26 -1.01
C GLY A 66 -2.70 4.72 -0.64
N ARG A 67 -3.94 5.19 -0.72
CA ARG A 67 -4.33 6.56 -0.38
C ARG A 67 -5.76 6.62 0.16
N ALA A 68 -6.11 7.73 0.79
CA ALA A 68 -7.50 7.99 1.18
C ALA A 68 -8.43 7.90 -0.05
N TRP A 69 -9.58 7.26 0.13
CA TRP A 69 -10.64 7.22 -0.86
C TRP A 69 -11.64 8.35 -0.59
N ASP A 70 -11.45 9.48 -1.25
CA ASP A 70 -12.39 10.60 -1.15
C ASP A 70 -13.46 10.50 -2.25
N TRP A 71 -14.68 10.17 -1.83
CA TRP A 71 -15.82 10.00 -2.73
C TRP A 71 -16.18 11.27 -3.50
N ARG A 72 -15.71 12.44 -3.06
CA ARG A 72 -15.93 13.72 -3.75
C ARG A 72 -15.15 13.81 -5.06
N GLU A 73 -14.03 13.11 -5.19
CA GLU A 73 -13.20 13.12 -6.39
C GLU A 73 -13.96 12.63 -7.63
N THR A 74 -14.81 11.61 -7.46
CA THR A 74 -15.64 11.05 -8.53
C THR A 74 -17.12 11.41 -8.39
N GLY A 75 -17.52 12.03 -7.29
CA GLY A 75 -18.92 12.29 -6.96
C GLY A 75 -19.69 11.03 -6.55
N MET A 76 -19.01 10.01 -6.03
CA MET A 76 -19.62 8.76 -5.58
C MET A 76 -20.61 8.98 -4.43
N ARG A 77 -21.64 8.14 -4.38
CA ARG A 77 -22.66 8.03 -3.33
C ARG A 77 -22.96 6.54 -3.13
N HIS A 78 -23.66 6.18 -2.05
CA HIS A 78 -24.10 4.79 -1.82
C HIS A 78 -24.86 4.19 -3.01
N ARG A 79 -25.60 5.01 -3.76
CA ARG A 79 -26.23 4.67 -5.04
C ARG A 79 -25.91 5.76 -6.08
N PRO A 80 -25.46 5.41 -7.29
CA PRO A 80 -25.33 4.05 -7.86
C PRO A 80 -24.18 3.22 -7.26
N GLY A 81 -23.33 3.83 -6.42
CA GLY A 81 -22.21 3.14 -5.80
C GLY A 81 -20.93 3.24 -6.63
N VAL A 82 -20.06 2.24 -6.50
CA VAL A 82 -18.79 2.14 -7.22
C VAL A 82 -19.05 2.04 -8.72
N ARG A 83 -18.43 2.91 -9.50
CA ARG A 83 -18.54 3.00 -10.97
C ARG A 83 -17.19 2.75 -11.65
N PRO A 84 -17.12 2.60 -12.98
CA PRO A 84 -15.86 2.41 -13.70
C PRO A 84 -14.78 3.44 -13.36
N VAL A 85 -15.14 4.71 -13.20
CA VAL A 85 -14.20 5.80 -12.86
C VAL A 85 -13.49 5.57 -11.51
N ASP A 86 -14.14 4.88 -10.57
CA ASP A 86 -13.61 4.62 -9.23
C ASP A 86 -12.55 3.51 -9.21
N VAL A 87 -12.49 2.65 -10.24
CA VAL A 87 -11.59 1.48 -10.31
C VAL A 87 -10.47 1.63 -11.33
N VAL A 88 -10.48 2.67 -12.16
CA VAL A 88 -9.43 2.93 -13.18
C VAL A 88 -8.04 3.05 -12.54
N GLU A 89 -7.93 3.77 -11.42
CA GLU A 89 -6.64 3.94 -10.72
C GLU A 89 -6.04 2.59 -10.31
N LEU A 90 -6.85 1.62 -9.87
CA LEU A 90 -6.36 0.30 -9.47
C LEU A 90 -5.68 -0.42 -10.64
N LEU A 91 -6.26 -0.31 -11.84
CA LEU A 91 -5.72 -0.91 -13.06
C LEU A 91 -4.43 -0.21 -13.51
N GLU A 92 -4.40 1.13 -13.48
CA GLU A 92 -3.21 1.91 -13.82
C GLU A 92 -2.03 1.64 -12.87
N ARG A 93 -2.34 1.27 -11.62
CA ARG A 93 -1.36 0.84 -10.61
C ARG A 93 -0.95 -0.63 -10.74
N GLY A 94 -1.48 -1.35 -11.74
CA GLY A 94 -1.06 -2.71 -12.06
C GLY A 94 -1.79 -3.80 -11.29
N ALA A 95 -2.98 -3.54 -10.74
CA ALA A 95 -3.79 -4.58 -10.12
C ALA A 95 -4.33 -5.57 -11.18
N ASP A 96 -4.19 -6.87 -10.92
CA ASP A 96 -4.73 -7.97 -11.72
C ASP A 96 -5.94 -8.66 -11.05
N VAL A 97 -6.17 -8.37 -9.77
CA VAL A 97 -7.37 -8.73 -9.01
C VAL A 97 -7.87 -7.49 -8.27
N ILE A 98 -9.18 -7.28 -8.24
CA ILE A 98 -9.80 -6.16 -7.54
C ILE A 98 -10.78 -6.65 -6.46
N VAL A 99 -10.68 -6.09 -5.26
CA VAL A 99 -11.61 -6.33 -4.16
C VAL A 99 -12.40 -5.07 -3.85
N LEU A 100 -13.73 -5.15 -3.94
CA LEU A 100 -14.64 -4.04 -3.69
C LEU A 100 -15.45 -4.32 -2.42
N SER A 101 -15.26 -3.50 -1.38
CA SER A 101 -16.13 -3.57 -0.21
C SER A 101 -17.43 -2.79 -0.43
N ARG A 102 -18.49 -3.20 0.24
CA ARG A 102 -19.80 -2.52 0.25
C ARG A 102 -20.12 -1.81 1.57
N GLY A 103 -19.11 -1.59 2.41
CA GLY A 103 -19.34 -1.19 3.79
C GLY A 103 -19.63 -2.36 4.72
N MET A 104 -19.56 -2.07 6.02
CA MET A 104 -19.85 -2.94 7.15
C MET A 104 -21.32 -3.41 7.15
N ASP A 105 -22.22 -2.57 6.66
CA ASP A 105 -23.67 -2.82 6.59
C ASP A 105 -24.17 -3.06 5.16
N LEU A 106 -23.25 -3.24 4.20
CA LEU A 106 -23.56 -3.58 2.81
C LEU A 106 -24.43 -2.53 2.07
N VAL A 107 -24.42 -1.26 2.49
CA VAL A 107 -25.28 -0.23 1.92
C VAL A 107 -24.70 0.33 0.62
N LEU A 108 -23.38 0.46 0.53
CA LEU A 108 -22.71 0.90 -0.69
C LEU A 108 -22.92 -0.11 -1.82
N GLN A 109 -23.51 0.34 -2.92
CA GLN A 109 -23.70 -0.48 -4.11
C GLN A 109 -22.41 -0.58 -4.94
N VAL A 110 -22.37 -1.60 -5.80
CA VAL A 110 -21.40 -1.68 -6.90
C VAL A 110 -22.23 -1.69 -8.17
N ASP A 111 -22.02 -0.68 -9.01
CA ASP A 111 -22.76 -0.56 -10.25
C ASP A 111 -22.35 -1.68 -11.22
N GLN A 112 -23.32 -2.28 -11.90
CA GLN A 112 -23.06 -3.38 -12.84
C GLN A 112 -22.09 -2.94 -13.95
N THR A 113 -22.10 -1.67 -14.36
CA THR A 113 -21.15 -1.16 -15.36
C THR A 113 -19.70 -1.22 -14.89
N ALA A 114 -19.44 -1.12 -13.58
CA ALA A 114 -18.10 -1.31 -13.03
C ALA A 114 -17.65 -2.76 -13.15
N LEU A 115 -18.54 -3.71 -12.83
CA LEU A 115 -18.26 -5.15 -12.96
C LEU A 115 -18.02 -5.54 -14.41
N ASP A 116 -18.87 -5.07 -15.33
CA ASP A 116 -18.75 -5.34 -16.77
C ASP A 116 -17.46 -4.74 -17.34
N PHE A 117 -17.09 -3.53 -16.90
CA PHE A 117 -15.84 -2.87 -17.29
C PHE A 117 -14.61 -3.67 -16.86
N LEU A 118 -14.59 -4.18 -15.62
CA LEU A 118 -13.49 -5.00 -15.11
C LEU A 118 -13.44 -6.38 -15.78
N ALA A 119 -14.60 -7.02 -15.97
CA ALA A 119 -14.71 -8.29 -16.69
C ALA A 119 -14.22 -8.16 -18.14
N GLY A 120 -14.58 -7.07 -18.84
CA GLY A 120 -14.11 -6.77 -20.19
C GLY A 120 -12.59 -6.57 -20.29
N LYS A 121 -11.91 -6.36 -19.17
CA LYS A 121 -10.44 -6.29 -19.06
C LYS A 121 -9.79 -7.58 -18.56
N GLY A 122 -10.58 -8.63 -18.32
CA GLY A 122 -10.11 -9.89 -17.77
C GLY A 122 -9.68 -9.81 -16.30
N ILE A 123 -10.20 -8.84 -15.55
CA ILE A 123 -9.86 -8.64 -14.14
C ILE A 123 -10.78 -9.49 -13.28
N GLU A 124 -10.19 -10.26 -12.38
CA GLU A 124 -10.92 -10.99 -11.34
C GLU A 124 -11.45 -9.99 -10.29
N VAL A 125 -12.72 -10.10 -9.92
CA VAL A 125 -13.37 -9.16 -9.00
C VAL A 125 -14.04 -9.89 -7.85
N HIS A 126 -13.76 -9.45 -6.62
CA HIS A 126 -14.42 -9.90 -5.40
C HIS A 126 -15.24 -8.76 -4.81
N VAL A 127 -16.52 -8.99 -4.50
CA VAL A 127 -17.40 -8.00 -3.88
C VAL A 127 -17.91 -8.55 -2.55
N ALA A 128 -17.67 -7.85 -1.44
CA ALA A 128 -18.01 -8.36 -0.11
C ALA A 128 -18.32 -7.25 0.92
N GLU A 129 -18.75 -7.66 2.12
CA GLU A 129 -18.71 -6.82 3.33
C GLU A 129 -17.26 -6.43 3.64
N THR A 130 -17.03 -5.30 4.30
CA THR A 130 -15.68 -4.74 4.47
C THR A 130 -14.69 -5.63 5.21
N ARG A 131 -15.06 -6.32 6.29
CA ARG A 131 -14.15 -7.24 7.01
C ARG A 131 -13.82 -8.45 6.15
N GLU A 132 -14.81 -9.00 5.46
CA GLU A 132 -14.61 -10.11 4.53
C GLU A 132 -13.76 -9.70 3.33
N ALA A 133 -14.01 -8.51 2.77
CA ALA A 133 -13.19 -7.93 1.71
C ALA A 133 -11.73 -7.77 2.15
N VAL A 134 -11.49 -7.32 3.39
CA VAL A 134 -10.14 -7.22 3.96
C VAL A 134 -9.48 -8.60 4.10
N ARG A 135 -10.24 -9.63 4.50
CA ARG A 135 -9.74 -11.02 4.57
C ARG A 135 -9.30 -11.52 3.19
N ILE A 136 -10.20 -11.45 2.20
CA ILE A 136 -9.95 -11.84 0.81
C ILE A 136 -8.75 -11.09 0.23
N TYR A 137 -8.70 -9.78 0.43
CA TYR A 137 -7.61 -8.94 -0.04
C TYR A 137 -6.26 -9.39 0.55
N ASN A 138 -6.19 -9.56 1.87
CA ASN A 138 -4.95 -9.94 2.52
C ASN A 138 -4.46 -11.32 2.05
N GLU A 139 -5.34 -12.30 1.92
CA GLU A 139 -5.01 -13.63 1.39
C GLU A 139 -4.46 -13.56 -0.05
N LEU A 140 -5.13 -12.82 -0.93
CA LEU A 140 -4.68 -12.68 -2.32
C LEU A 140 -3.39 -11.86 -2.44
N SER A 141 -3.19 -10.86 -1.57
CA SER A 141 -2.03 -9.95 -1.60
C SER A 141 -0.70 -10.65 -1.34
N GLU A 142 -0.72 -11.87 -0.77
CA GLU A 142 0.48 -12.68 -0.56
C GLU A 142 1.13 -13.12 -1.88
N HIS A 143 0.34 -13.24 -2.94
CA HIS A 143 0.76 -13.87 -4.21
C HIS A 143 0.32 -13.15 -5.49
N ARG A 144 -0.57 -12.15 -5.39
CA ARG A 144 -1.15 -11.42 -6.54
C ARG A 144 -1.00 -9.91 -6.39
N ALA A 145 -1.16 -9.19 -7.50
CA ALA A 145 -1.18 -7.74 -7.53
C ALA A 145 -2.62 -7.27 -7.29
N VAL A 146 -2.99 -7.03 -6.03
CA VAL A 146 -4.37 -6.80 -5.63
C VAL A 146 -4.62 -5.31 -5.42
N GLY A 147 -5.65 -4.79 -6.10
CA GLY A 147 -6.24 -3.49 -5.84
C GLY A 147 -7.51 -3.62 -4.99
N ALA A 148 -7.82 -2.62 -4.18
CA ALA A 148 -9.05 -2.62 -3.40
C ALA A 148 -9.61 -1.23 -3.12
N LEU A 149 -10.94 -1.17 -2.99
CA LEU A 149 -11.68 -0.02 -2.47
C LEU A 149 -12.36 -0.43 -1.15
N PHE A 150 -11.91 0.16 -0.05
CA PHE A 150 -12.46 -0.12 1.28
C PHE A 150 -13.27 1.06 1.83
N HIS A 151 -14.57 0.82 2.06
CA HIS A 151 -15.47 1.68 2.81
C HIS A 151 -15.64 1.13 4.22
N SER A 152 -15.33 1.91 5.26
CA SER A 152 -15.28 1.40 6.64
C SER A 152 -16.54 1.64 7.47
N THR A 153 -17.60 2.18 6.86
CA THR A 153 -18.90 2.43 7.51
C THR A 153 -20.02 1.71 6.76
N CYS A 154 -21.22 2.29 6.62
CA CYS A 154 -22.38 1.62 6.03
C CYS A 154 -22.35 1.56 4.49
#